data_AF-A0A9W7DR91-F1
#
_entry.id   AF-A0A9W7DR91-F1
#
_cell.length_a   1.000
_cell.length_b   1.000
_cell.length_c   1.000
_cell.angle_alpha   90.00
_cell.angle_beta   90.00
_cell.angle_gamma   90.00
#
_symmetry.space_group_name_H-M   'P 1'
#
loop_
_entity.id
_entity.type
_entity.pdbx_description
1 polymer ?
#
loop_
_entity_poly.entity_id
_entity_poly.type
_entity_poly.pdbx_seq_one_letter_code
_entity_poly.pdbx_strand_id
1 'polypeptide(L)' 'MNRDQRVQDNWAMIASCNLAKREKVPLKVLFGCSPTFGNMSTRQYNFMIE' A
#
# COMPACT_ATOMS: atom_id res chain seq x y z
N MET A 1 1.95 -2.61 -0.20
CA MET A 1 1.56 -1.24 -0.60
C MET A 1 2.65 -0.30 -0.12
N ASN A 2 3.07 0.66 -0.95
CA ASN A 2 4.12 1.63 -0.59
C ASN A 2 3.83 2.99 -1.25
N ARG A 3 3.93 3.07 -2.58
CA ARG A 3 3.70 4.31 -3.35
C ARG A 3 2.22 4.68 -3.47
N ASP A 4 1.41 3.78 -4.02
CA ASP A 4 -0.03 4.02 -4.27
C ASP A 4 -0.86 3.62 -3.05
N GLN A 5 -0.96 4.52 -2.06
CA GLN A 5 -1.75 4.33 -0.83
C GLN A 5 -3.25 4.61 -1.06
N ARG A 6 -3.83 3.89 -2.02
CA ARG A 6 -5.27 3.96 -2.35
C ARG A 6 -5.82 2.59 -2.70
N VAL A 7 -7.11 2.39 -2.43
CA VAL A 7 -7.84 1.15 -2.69
C VAL A 7 -8.43 1.15 -4.12
N GLN A 8 -9.15 2.21 -4.46
CA GLN A 8 -9.75 2.38 -5.78
C GLN A 8 -8.68 2.76 -6.82
N ASP A 9 -8.87 2.30 -8.06
CA ASP A 9 -8.00 2.62 -9.20
C ASP A 9 -6.50 2.39 -8.94
N ASN A 10 -6.21 1.29 -8.24
CA ASN A 10 -4.87 0.82 -7.96
C ASN A 10 -4.57 -0.44 -8.77
N TRP A 11 -3.86 -0.27 -9.89
CA TRP A 11 -3.51 -1.37 -10.79
C TRP A 11 -2.75 -2.52 -10.11
N ALA A 12 -1.85 -2.21 -9.17
CA ALA A 12 -1.13 -3.25 -8.42
C ALA A 12 -2.08 -4.06 -7.53
N MET A 13 -3.07 -3.41 -6.92
CA MET A 13 -4.07 -4.08 -6.11
C MET A 13 -5.04 -4.91 -6.96
N ILE A 14 -5.47 -4.40 -8.12
CA ILE A 14 -6.31 -5.14 -9.08
C ILE A 14 -5.60 -6.42 -9.54
N ALA A 15 -4.33 -6.32 -9.95
CA ALA A 15 -3.53 -7.47 -10.35
C ALA A 15 -3.41 -8.51 -9.21
N SER A 16 -3.16 -8.05 -7.99
CA SER A 16 -3.06 -8.92 -6.81
C SER A 16 -4.38 -9.61 -6.47
N CYS A 17 -5.51 -8.89 -6.57
CA CYS A 17 -6.86 -9.45 -6.41
C CYS A 17 -7.15 -10.54 -7.45
N ASN A 18 -6.82 -10.30 -8.72
CA ASN A 18 -7.03 -11.27 -9.79
C ASN A 18 -6.23 -12.55 -9.56
N LEU A 19 -4.98 -12.42 -9.11
CA LEU A 19 -4.15 -13.55 -8.72
C LEU A 19 -4.76 -14.33 -7.55
N ALA A 20 -5.10 -13.65 -6.46
CA ALA A 20 -5.67 -14.28 -5.26
C ALA A 20 -6.98 -15.02 -5.56
N LYS A 21 -7.86 -14.44 -6.40
CA LYS A 21 -9.09 -15.09 -6.87
C LYS A 21 -8.81 -16.36 -7.68
N ARG A 22 -7.83 -16.32 -8.58
CA ARG A 22 -7.43 -17.47 -9.41
C ARG A 22 -6.91 -18.63 -8.54
N GLU A 23 -6.08 -18.32 -7.56
CA GLU A 23 -5.49 -19.31 -6.65
C GLU A 23 -6.42 -19.70 -5.49
N LYS A 24 -7.60 -19.08 -5.36
CA LYS A 24 -8.57 -19.29 -4.27
C LYS A 24 -7.97 -19.06 -2.88
N VAL A 25 -7.11 -18.07 -2.75
CA VAL A 25 -6.47 -17.67 -1.48
C VAL A 25 -6.91 -16.27 -1.07
N PRO A 26 -6.88 -15.92 0.23
CA PRO A 26 -7.12 -14.56 0.67
C PRO A 26 -6.02 -13.61 0.20
N LEU A 27 -6.40 -12.40 -0.20
CA LEU A 27 -5.47 -11.29 -0.41
C LEU A 27 -5.28 -10.52 0.90
N LYS A 28 -4.03 -10.21 1.25
CA LYS A 28 -3.68 -9.30 2.36
C LYS A 28 -2.88 -8.13 1.82
N VAL A 29 -3.12 -6.95 2.36
CA VAL A 29 -2.34 -5.73 2.07
C VAL A 29 -1.47 -5.43 3.29
N LEU A 30 -0.17 -5.23 3.06
CA LEU A 30 0.76 -4.76 4.07
C LEU A 30 1.33 -3.40 3.66
N PHE A 31 1.49 -2.52 4.64
CA PHE A 31 2.18 -1.25 4.51
C PHE A 31 3.32 -1.21 5.55
N GLY A 32 4.54 -0.92 5.11
CA GLY A 32 5.70 -0.79 5.98
C GLY A 32 6.01 0.68 6.23
N CYS A 33 5.81 1.15 7.45
CA CYS A 33 6.19 2.51 7.86
C CYS A 33 7.65 2.50 8.33
N SER A 34 8.56 2.98 7.49
CA SER A 34 9.97 3.12 7.87
C SER A 34 10.14 4.29 8.85
N PRO A 35 11.01 4.18 9.87
CA PRO A 35 11.30 5.30 10.77
C PRO A 35 11.94 6.49 10.04
N THR A 36 12.64 6.22 8.94
CA THR A 36 13.26 7.24 8.09
C THR A 36 13.02 6.91 6.62
N PHE A 37 12.77 7.95 5.82
CA PHE A 37 12.54 7.83 4.39
C PHE A 37 12.99 9.13 3.71
N GLY A 38 14.21 9.10 3.16
CA GLY A 38 14.86 10.30 2.61
C GLY A 38 14.86 11.45 3.63
N ASN A 39 14.45 12.64 3.18
CA ASN A 39 14.34 13.84 4.02
C ASN A 39 12.90 14.13 4.47
N MET A 40 12.07 13.09 4.65
CA MET A 40 10.69 13.29 5.11
C MET A 40 10.65 13.90 6.52
N SER A 41 9.93 15.01 6.63
CA SER A 41 9.57 15.68 7.88
C SER A 41 8.39 15.01 8.57
N THR A 42 8.19 15.29 9.86
CA THR A 42 7.02 14.85 10.63
C THR A 42 5.70 15.20 9.94
N ARG A 43 5.59 16.38 9.31
CA ARG A 43 4.40 16.79 8.55
C ARG A 43 4.06 15.79 7.45
N GLN A 44 5.05 15.31 6.72
CA GLN A 44 4.84 14.37 5.63
C GLN A 44 4.46 12.98 6.14
N TYR A 45 5.00 12.55 7.27
CA TYR A 45 4.54 11.32 7.94
C TYR A 45 3.11 11.44 8.44
N ASN A 46 2.76 12.56 9.07
CA ASN A 46 1.39 12.78 9.55
C ASN A 46 0.39 12.74 8.38
N PHE A 47 0.67 13.46 7.29
CA PHE A 47 -0.18 13.43 6.09
C PHE A 47 -0.26 12.05 5.41
N MET A 48 0.74 11.19 5.59
CA MET A 48 0.71 9.83 5.05
C MET A 48 -0.15 8.88 5.89
N ILE A 49 -0.29 9.14 7.20
CA ILE A 49 -0.97 8.26 8.15
C ILE A 49 -2.41 8.70 8.44
N GLU A 50 -2.68 10.00 8.43
CA GLU A 50 -4.02 10.61 8.63
C GLU A 50 -4.84 10.66 7.34
#